data_AF-A0A1A8MZR0-F1
#
_entry.id   AF-A0A1A8MZR0-F1
#
_cell.length_a   1.000
_cell.length_b   1.000
_cell.length_c   1.000
_cell.angle_alpha   90.00
_cell.angle_beta   90.00
_cell.angle_gamma   90.00
#
_symmetry.space_group_name_H-M   'P 1'
#
loop_
_entity.id
_entity.type
_entity.pdbx_description
1 polymer ?
#
loop_
_entity_poly.entity_id
_entity_poly.type
_entity_poly.pdbx_seq_one_letter_code
_entity_poly.pdbx_strand_id
1 'polypeptide(L)'
;CIARTVSSPNQHLLRSEDVISCCLDLSVPSISFRINGQPVQGMFENFNSDGLFFPVTSFSSGVKVRFLLGGRHGEFKFLPPADEKGKVHESIKRSNCYMVWAGESSSPSQGRNNNGLEIGCLVDTTNGLLTFTANGKELSTYYQVEPSTKLFPAVFAKATSPNVFQFELGRIKNVMPLSAGLFKSERKNPVPQCPPRLHVQFLTPVLWSRVPNHFLKISTSRVNDRHGWLVQCNKPLQFMSLHIPEENRSIDVLELSEQKDILKFHYHTLRLYSAICALGNNRVAHALCSHVDEAQLLQAIENKYMP
;
A
#
# COMPACT_ATOMS: atom_id res chain seq x y z
N CYS A 1 -7.16 3.31 -9.69
CA CYS A 1 -6.36 4.38 -9.05
C CYS A 1 -6.34 5.56 -10.01
N ILE A 2 -7.05 6.65 -9.71
CA ILE A 2 -6.96 7.88 -10.52
C ILE A 2 -5.76 8.64 -9.96
N ALA A 3 -4.68 8.74 -10.73
CA ALA A 3 -3.53 9.55 -10.36
C ALA A 3 -4.00 11.01 -10.23
N ARG A 4 -4.12 11.50 -8.98
CA ARG A 4 -4.33 12.93 -8.76
C ARG A 4 -2.97 13.62 -8.90
N THR A 5 -2.90 14.57 -9.81
CA THR A 5 -1.76 15.47 -9.96
C THR A 5 -1.58 16.26 -8.68
N VAL A 6 -0.40 16.16 -8.07
CA VAL A 6 0.01 17.04 -6.98
C VAL A 6 0.34 18.39 -7.63
N SER A 7 -0.47 19.42 -7.36
CA SER A 7 -0.22 20.77 -7.85
C SER A 7 0.95 21.38 -7.09
N SER A 8 2.14 21.43 -7.70
CA SER A 8 3.25 22.24 -7.21
C SER A 8 3.31 23.55 -8.01
N PRO A 9 3.60 24.70 -7.37
CA PRO A 9 3.69 25.99 -8.06
C PRO A 9 4.81 26.04 -9.12
N ASN A 10 5.76 25.10 -9.07
CA ASN A 10 6.86 24.94 -10.03
C ASN A 10 6.84 23.53 -10.66
N GLN A 11 5.79 23.22 -11.42
CA GLN A 11 5.70 21.93 -12.11
C GLN A 11 6.66 21.87 -13.31
N HIS A 12 7.73 21.07 -13.19
CA HIS A 12 8.63 20.77 -14.32
C HIS A 12 8.17 19.49 -15.02
N LEU A 13 7.66 19.62 -16.25
CA LEU A 13 7.37 18.47 -17.11
C LEU A 13 8.69 17.96 -17.71
N LEU A 14 9.03 16.69 -17.45
CA LEU A 14 10.25 16.06 -17.95
C LEU A 14 10.32 16.12 -19.48
N ARG A 15 11.48 16.56 -19.99
CA ARG A 15 11.80 16.68 -21.41
C ARG A 15 12.95 15.74 -21.77
N SER A 16 13.18 15.57 -23.06
CA SER A 16 14.36 14.84 -23.55
C SER A 16 15.63 15.45 -22.96
N GLU A 17 16.59 14.60 -22.59
CA GLU A 17 17.88 14.96 -21.98
C GLU A 17 17.82 15.54 -20.56
N ASP A 18 16.64 15.60 -19.93
CA ASP A 18 16.57 15.89 -18.49
C ASP A 18 17.26 14.78 -17.68
N VAL A 19 18.06 15.21 -16.70
CA VAL A 19 18.74 14.31 -15.77
C VAL A 19 18.07 14.42 -14.41
N ILE A 20 17.44 13.33 -13.99
CA ILE A 20 16.97 13.18 -12.61
C ILE A 20 18.08 12.52 -11.81
N SER A 21 18.50 13.17 -10.73
CA SER A 21 19.40 12.57 -9.76
C SER A 21 18.72 12.36 -8.41
N CYS A 22 19.12 11.27 -7.75
CA CYS A 22 18.69 10.87 -6.42
C CYS A 22 19.94 10.82 -5.54
N CYS A 23 19.98 11.65 -4.50
CA CYS A 23 21.06 11.67 -3.53
C CYS A 23 20.58 10.95 -2.26
N LEU A 24 21.19 9.80 -1.96
CA LEU A 24 20.97 9.02 -0.74
C LEU A 24 22.13 9.25 0.21
N ASP A 25 21.88 9.88 1.34
CA ASP A 25 22.82 10.02 2.44
C ASP A 25 22.43 9.03 3.55
N LEU A 26 23.31 8.08 3.84
CA LEU A 26 23.11 7.10 4.91
C LEU A 26 23.72 7.56 6.24
N SER A 27 24.60 8.56 6.24
CA SER A 27 25.17 9.15 7.45
C SER A 27 24.13 10.01 8.18
N VAL A 28 23.30 10.70 7.40
CA VAL A 28 22.08 11.36 7.84
C VAL A 28 20.97 10.77 6.98
N PRO A 29 20.22 9.74 7.45
CA PRO A 29 19.28 8.95 6.66
C PRO A 29 18.31 9.83 5.87
N SER A 30 18.71 10.23 4.67
CA SER A 30 17.99 11.21 3.87
C SER A 30 18.11 10.92 2.37
N ILE A 31 17.02 11.17 1.65
CA ILE A 31 16.94 11.05 0.19
C ILE A 31 16.42 12.37 -0.35
N SER A 32 17.17 12.97 -1.27
CA SER A 32 16.76 14.17 -1.99
C SER A 32 16.82 13.95 -3.50
N PHE A 33 15.97 14.67 -4.23
CA PHE A 33 15.88 14.55 -5.69
C PHE A 33 16.24 15.88 -6.34
N ARG A 34 16.85 15.80 -7.52
CA ARG A 34 17.22 16.97 -8.32
C ARG A 34 16.86 16.73 -9.78
N ILE A 35 16.49 17.79 -10.47
CA ILE A 35 16.30 17.80 -11.93
C ILE A 35 17.33 18.77 -12.50
N ASN A 36 18.22 18.28 -13.37
CA ASN A 36 19.29 19.07 -13.98
C ASN A 36 20.15 19.82 -12.96
N GLY A 37 20.44 19.18 -11.82
CA GLY A 37 21.21 19.74 -10.70
C GLY A 37 20.40 20.62 -9.73
N GLN A 38 19.21 21.07 -10.11
CA GLN A 38 18.34 21.91 -9.28
C GLN A 38 17.54 21.05 -8.28
N PRO A 39 17.46 21.45 -7.00
CA PRO A 39 16.69 20.71 -5.99
C PRO A 39 15.20 20.67 -6.33
N VAL A 40 14.61 19.48 -6.20
CA VAL A 40 13.16 19.29 -6.23
C VAL A 40 12.61 19.54 -4.82
N GLN A 41 11.41 20.11 -4.74
CA GLN A 41 10.72 20.31 -3.47
C GLN A 41 10.32 18.96 -2.85
N GLY A 42 10.93 18.61 -1.72
CA GLY A 42 10.64 17.39 -0.96
C GLY A 42 11.88 16.49 -0.79
N MET A 43 12.03 15.95 0.41
CA MET A 43 13.06 14.97 0.77
C MET A 43 12.48 13.94 1.72
N PHE A 44 13.00 12.71 1.67
CA PHE A 44 12.72 11.71 2.68
C PHE A 44 13.81 11.77 3.74
N GLU A 45 13.45 11.70 5.02
CA GLU A 45 14.41 11.68 6.12
C GLU A 45 14.02 10.61 7.14
N ASN A 46 14.97 10.20 7.98
CA ASN A 46 14.79 9.30 9.12
C ASN A 46 14.22 7.92 8.73
N PHE A 47 14.59 7.40 7.57
CA PHE A 47 14.29 6.02 7.21
C PHE A 47 15.25 5.03 7.89
N ASN A 48 14.85 3.77 8.01
CA ASN A 48 15.70 2.72 8.54
C ASN A 48 16.83 2.39 7.53
N SER A 49 18.08 2.40 7.99
CA SER A 49 19.29 2.07 7.23
C SER A 49 19.72 0.59 7.33
N ASP A 50 19.03 -0.25 8.11
CA ASP A 50 19.33 -1.67 8.27
C ASP A 50 19.10 -2.49 6.98
N GLY A 51 18.34 -1.94 6.02
CA GLY A 51 17.98 -2.58 4.76
C GLY A 51 18.86 -2.19 3.58
N LEU A 52 18.70 -2.93 2.47
CA LEU A 52 19.31 -2.58 1.19
C LEU A 52 18.44 -1.59 0.42
N PHE A 53 19.07 -0.60 -0.20
CA PHE A 53 18.42 0.32 -1.13
C PHE A 53 18.72 -0.09 -2.57
N PHE A 54 17.67 -0.26 -3.37
CA PHE A 54 17.79 -0.56 -4.80
C PHE A 54 17.31 0.65 -5.61
N PRO A 55 18.09 1.17 -6.57
CA PRO A 55 17.62 2.20 -7.48
C PRO A 55 16.53 1.60 -8.38
N VAL A 56 15.34 2.21 -8.38
CA VAL A 56 14.18 1.77 -9.18
C VAL A 56 13.73 2.89 -10.10
N THR A 57 13.32 2.53 -11.32
CA THR A 57 12.58 3.42 -12.23
C THR A 57 11.33 2.70 -12.74
N SER A 58 10.31 3.47 -13.10
CA SER A 58 9.11 2.96 -13.78
C SER A 58 8.77 3.90 -14.92
N PHE A 59 8.48 3.36 -16.10
CA PHE A 59 8.19 4.13 -17.30
C PHE A 59 7.22 3.38 -18.23
N SER A 60 6.45 4.14 -19.00
CA SER A 60 5.53 3.59 -20.01
C SER A 60 6.28 2.94 -21.17
N SER A 61 5.63 2.01 -21.89
CA SER A 61 6.26 1.37 -23.05
C SER A 61 6.67 2.40 -24.10
N GLY A 62 7.80 2.15 -24.78
CA GLY A 62 8.34 3.08 -25.79
C GLY A 62 9.19 4.21 -25.19
N VAL A 63 9.14 4.43 -23.87
CA VAL A 63 10.07 5.33 -23.18
C VAL A 63 11.42 4.64 -23.02
N LYS A 64 12.50 5.38 -23.30
CA LYS A 64 13.87 4.94 -23.09
C LYS A 64 14.45 5.67 -21.90
N VAL A 65 15.00 4.92 -20.94
CA VAL A 65 15.66 5.48 -19.75
C VAL A 65 17.10 5.02 -19.71
N ARG A 66 18.00 5.91 -19.30
CA ARG A 66 19.42 5.63 -19.10
C ARG A 66 19.74 5.63 -17.62
N PHE A 67 20.48 4.64 -17.17
CA PHE A 67 20.99 4.56 -15.80
C PHE A 67 22.47 4.88 -15.77
N LEU A 68 22.83 5.81 -14.89
CA LEU A 68 24.20 6.18 -14.56
C LEU A 68 24.37 5.99 -13.05
N LEU A 69 25.31 5.14 -12.64
CA LEU A 69 25.59 4.81 -11.24
C LEU A 69 26.96 5.33 -10.77
N GLY A 70 27.68 6.07 -11.61
CA GLY A 70 29.00 6.59 -11.28
C GLY A 70 30.13 5.58 -11.50
N GLY A 71 31.37 6.07 -11.44
CA GLY A 71 32.58 5.24 -11.54
C GLY A 71 32.67 4.48 -12.87
N ARG A 72 32.88 3.16 -12.81
CA ARG A 72 32.97 2.30 -14.01
C ARG A 72 31.66 2.23 -14.83
N HIS A 73 30.55 2.70 -14.27
CA HIS A 73 29.23 2.70 -14.90
C HIS A 73 28.88 4.05 -15.56
N GLY A 74 29.79 5.03 -15.47
CA GLY A 74 29.79 6.26 -16.23
C GLY A 74 29.90 7.52 -15.39
N GLU A 75 30.17 8.65 -16.04
CA GLU A 75 30.38 9.93 -15.37
C GLU A 75 29.09 10.73 -15.20
N PHE A 76 28.92 11.34 -14.03
CA PHE A 76 27.76 12.19 -13.76
C PHE A 76 27.91 13.55 -14.42
N LYS A 77 26.88 13.96 -15.18
CA LYS A 77 26.77 15.32 -15.72
C LYS A 77 26.53 16.37 -14.63
N PHE A 78 25.83 15.98 -13.56
CA PHE A 78 25.56 16.81 -12.39
C PHE A 78 26.11 16.08 -11.17
N LEU A 79 27.11 16.67 -10.52
CA LEU A 79 27.73 16.08 -9.33
C LEU A 79 26.81 16.21 -8.10
N PRO A 80 26.95 15.31 -7.10
CA PRO A 80 26.32 15.50 -5.81
C PRO A 80 26.69 16.87 -5.22
N PRO A 81 25.74 17.61 -4.61
CA PRO A 81 26.04 18.87 -3.94
C PRO A 81 27.03 18.66 -2.80
N ALA A 82 27.83 19.67 -2.50
CA ALA A 82 28.80 19.59 -1.41
C ALA A 82 28.13 19.60 -0.02
N ASP A 83 27.00 20.30 0.19
CA ASP A 83 26.38 20.38 1.54
C ASP A 83 24.94 20.97 1.60
N GLU A 84 24.18 21.06 0.50
CA GLU A 84 22.85 21.70 0.54
C GLU A 84 21.73 20.73 0.92
N LYS A 85 21.43 20.67 2.23
CA LYS A 85 20.19 20.08 2.76
C LYS A 85 19.03 21.03 2.45
N GLY A 86 18.04 20.56 1.69
CA GLY A 86 16.80 21.31 1.47
C GLY A 86 16.10 21.61 2.79
N LYS A 87 15.37 22.73 2.89
CA LYS A 87 14.57 23.04 4.09
C LYS A 87 13.34 22.12 4.14
N VAL A 88 13.20 21.37 5.23
CA VAL A 88 12.03 20.52 5.48
C VAL A 88 10.80 21.41 5.64
N HIS A 89 9.86 21.30 4.69
CA HIS A 89 8.59 22.02 4.73
C HIS A 89 7.57 21.30 5.63
N GLU A 90 7.55 19.97 5.57
CA GLU A 90 6.64 19.11 6.32
C GLU A 90 7.30 17.74 6.52
N SER A 91 7.18 17.18 7.71
CA SER A 91 7.69 15.84 8.03
C SER A 91 6.51 14.89 8.26
N ILE A 92 6.46 13.82 7.48
CA ILE A 92 5.39 12.83 7.52
C ILE A 92 6.00 11.46 7.84
N LYS A 93 5.57 10.85 8.95
CA LYS A 93 6.00 9.51 9.35
C LYS A 93 4.99 8.47 8.84
N ARG A 94 5.43 7.62 7.92
CA ARG A 94 4.64 6.46 7.44
C ARG A 94 5.21 5.18 8.04
N SER A 95 4.33 4.32 8.53
CA SER A 95 4.70 3.00 9.04
C SER A 95 3.69 1.97 8.54
N ASN A 96 4.17 0.75 8.31
CA ASN A 96 3.28 -0.38 8.01
C ASN A 96 2.66 -0.96 9.28
N CYS A 97 3.30 -0.75 10.43
CA CYS A 97 2.90 -1.31 11.72
C CYS A 97 2.83 -0.21 12.79
N TYR A 98 1.70 -0.18 13.51
CA TYR A 98 1.43 0.72 14.62
C TYR A 98 1.13 -0.12 15.85
N MET A 99 2.17 -0.51 16.59
CA MET A 99 2.08 -1.53 17.63
C MET A 99 2.81 -1.08 18.90
N VAL A 100 2.28 -1.49 20.05
CA VAL A 100 2.92 -1.27 21.35
C VAL A 100 3.50 -2.57 21.89
N TRP A 101 4.63 -2.46 22.58
CA TRP A 101 5.19 -3.60 23.29
C TRP A 101 4.52 -3.73 24.66
N ALA A 102 3.74 -4.79 24.84
CA ALA A 102 2.99 -5.03 26.06
C ALA A 102 3.89 -5.15 27.32
N GLY A 103 5.17 -5.51 27.16
CA GLY A 103 6.15 -5.60 28.25
C GLY A 103 6.57 -4.27 28.88
N GLU A 104 6.33 -3.14 28.22
CA GLU A 104 6.70 -1.81 28.75
C GLU A 104 5.85 -1.40 29.97
N SER A 105 4.66 -1.99 30.12
CA SER A 105 3.75 -1.74 31.24
C SER A 105 4.09 -2.50 32.53
N SER A 106 5.01 -3.47 32.48
CA SER A 106 5.49 -4.16 33.69
C SER A 106 6.66 -3.38 34.30
N SER A 107 6.36 -2.39 35.15
CA SER A 107 7.42 -1.83 36.00
C SER A 107 7.96 -2.94 36.92
N PRO A 108 9.28 -3.01 37.18
CA PRO A 108 9.87 -4.05 38.03
C PRO A 108 9.43 -3.98 39.50
N SER A 109 8.66 -2.95 39.87
CA SER A 109 8.14 -2.70 41.21
C SER A 109 6.69 -3.14 41.44
N GLN A 110 5.96 -3.55 40.39
CA GLN A 110 4.68 -4.23 40.56
C GLN A 110 4.92 -5.73 40.46
N GLY A 111 4.88 -6.39 41.63
CA GLY A 111 4.96 -7.84 41.75
C GLY A 111 4.01 -8.53 40.77
N ARG A 112 4.34 -9.77 40.41
CA ARG A 112 3.53 -10.68 39.59
C ARG A 112 2.07 -10.66 40.03
N ASN A 113 1.28 -9.72 39.52
CA ASN A 113 -0.15 -9.67 39.72
C ASN A 113 -0.71 -10.74 38.79
N ASN A 114 -1.42 -11.72 39.36
CA ASN A 114 -2.12 -12.77 38.61
C ASN A 114 -3.29 -12.24 37.76
N ASN A 115 -3.49 -10.93 37.71
CA ASN A 115 -4.48 -10.31 36.84
C ASN A 115 -3.86 -10.17 35.46
N GLY A 116 -4.50 -10.74 34.45
CA GLY A 116 -4.06 -10.66 33.06
C GLY A 116 -3.84 -9.22 32.60
N LEU A 117 -3.00 -9.05 31.58
CA LEU A 117 -2.72 -7.74 30.97
C LEU A 117 -3.78 -7.45 29.90
N GLU A 118 -4.57 -6.42 30.10
CA GLU A 118 -5.52 -5.89 29.12
C GLU A 118 -4.87 -4.74 28.35
N ILE A 119 -4.78 -4.88 27.02
CA ILE A 119 -4.30 -3.81 26.13
C ILE A 119 -5.48 -3.28 25.33
N GLY A 120 -5.80 -1.99 25.51
CA GLY A 120 -6.79 -1.27 24.74
C GLY A 120 -6.16 -0.44 23.62
N CYS A 121 -6.95 -0.19 22.58
CA CYS A 121 -6.59 0.70 21.48
C CYS A 121 -7.75 1.64 21.19
N LEU A 122 -7.46 2.93 21.04
CA LEU A 122 -8.41 3.96 20.66
C LEU A 122 -7.94 4.58 19.34
N VAL A 123 -8.88 4.74 18.40
CA VAL A 123 -8.64 5.38 17.10
C VAL A 123 -9.54 6.60 17.00
N ASP A 124 -8.94 7.79 17.00
CA ASP A 124 -9.63 9.04 16.68
C ASP A 124 -9.62 9.25 15.16
N THR A 125 -10.75 8.95 14.52
CA THR A 125 -10.90 9.12 13.06
C THR A 125 -10.95 10.58 12.60
N THR A 126 -11.12 11.53 13.52
CA THR A 126 -11.18 12.97 13.20
C THR A 126 -9.77 13.52 13.01
N ASN A 127 -8.89 13.21 13.97
CA ASN A 127 -7.50 13.69 13.97
C ASN A 127 -6.52 12.68 13.39
N GLY A 128 -6.93 11.44 13.13
CA GLY A 128 -6.05 10.37 12.65
C GLY A 128 -5.07 9.88 13.72
N LEU A 129 -5.42 9.98 15.00
CA LEU A 129 -4.54 9.62 16.11
C LEU A 129 -4.89 8.22 16.64
N LEU A 130 -3.89 7.35 16.78
CA LEU A 130 -3.98 6.09 17.52
C LEU A 130 -3.30 6.21 18.87
N THR A 131 -4.02 5.83 19.91
CA THR A 131 -3.51 5.75 21.28
C THR A 131 -3.78 4.36 21.86
N PHE A 132 -2.98 4.00 22.87
CA PHE A 132 -3.06 2.69 23.50
C PHE A 132 -3.20 2.83 25.01
N THR A 133 -3.86 1.86 25.62
CA THR A 133 -4.01 1.76 27.07
C THR A 133 -3.56 0.38 27.55
N ALA A 134 -3.05 0.30 28.77
CA ALA A 134 -2.75 -0.93 29.46
C ALA A 134 -3.47 -0.93 30.83
N ASN A 135 -4.34 -1.90 31.06
CA ASN A 135 -5.19 -2.00 32.26
C ASN A 135 -5.91 -0.67 32.59
N GLY A 136 -6.43 0.00 31.56
CA GLY A 136 -7.13 1.29 31.67
C GLY A 136 -6.24 2.52 31.82
N LYS A 137 -4.91 2.38 31.88
CA LYS A 137 -3.96 3.51 31.91
C LYS A 137 -3.44 3.81 30.51
N GLU A 138 -3.43 5.08 30.11
CA GLU A 138 -2.86 5.50 28.82
C GLU A 138 -1.34 5.25 28.76
N LEU A 139 -0.89 4.71 27.63
CA LEU A 139 0.51 4.56 27.30
C LEU A 139 1.04 5.84 26.65
N SER A 140 2.33 6.12 26.80
CA SER A 140 2.97 7.30 26.19
C SER A 140 3.09 7.19 24.67
N THR A 141 3.02 5.98 24.12
CA THR A 141 3.12 5.73 22.69
C THR A 141 1.81 6.08 21.97
N TYR A 142 1.91 6.94 20.97
CA TYR A 142 0.82 7.28 20.05
C TYR A 142 1.34 7.33 18.61
N TYR A 143 0.43 7.16 17.65
CA TYR A 143 0.77 7.26 16.22
C TYR A 143 -0.18 8.18 15.48
N GLN A 144 0.39 9.06 14.66
CA GLN A 144 -0.33 9.86 13.68
C GLN A 144 -0.46 9.04 12.39
N VAL A 145 -1.69 8.88 11.91
CA VAL A 145 -2.03 8.14 10.69
C VAL A 145 -2.62 9.08 9.66
N GLU A 146 -2.19 8.90 8.41
CA GLU A 146 -2.68 9.71 7.30
C GLU A 146 -4.17 9.44 7.02
N PRO A 147 -4.93 10.47 6.62
CA PRO A 147 -6.30 10.30 6.17
C PRO A 147 -6.41 9.26 5.05
N SER A 148 -7.53 8.54 5.01
CA SER A 148 -7.82 7.48 4.03
C SER A 148 -6.95 6.22 4.14
N THR A 149 -6.20 6.05 5.23
CA THR A 149 -5.48 4.80 5.53
C THR A 149 -6.44 3.73 6.07
N LYS A 150 -6.38 2.52 5.53
CA LYS A 150 -7.08 1.35 6.09
C LYS A 150 -6.21 0.68 7.13
N LEU A 151 -6.74 0.46 8.32
CA LEU A 151 -6.05 -0.20 9.42
C LEU A 151 -6.69 -1.55 9.72
N PHE A 152 -5.87 -2.56 9.90
CA PHE A 152 -6.30 -3.90 10.30
C PHE A 152 -5.82 -4.16 11.74
N PRO A 153 -6.72 -4.51 12.68
CA PRO A 153 -6.32 -4.89 14.02
C PRO A 153 -5.56 -6.21 13.99
N ALA A 154 -4.33 -6.21 14.50
CA ALA A 154 -3.46 -7.38 14.51
C ALA A 154 -2.70 -7.47 15.85
N VAL A 155 -2.43 -8.70 16.28
CA VAL A 155 -1.66 -9.00 17.49
C VAL A 155 -0.64 -10.09 17.14
N PHE A 156 0.63 -9.85 17.45
CA PHE A 156 1.67 -10.86 17.37
C PHE A 156 1.97 -11.39 18.77
N ALA A 157 1.77 -12.69 18.96
CA ALA A 157 2.04 -13.35 20.23
C ALA A 157 2.75 -14.67 20.00
N LYS A 158 3.63 -15.04 20.94
CA LYS A 158 4.24 -16.37 20.98
C LYS A 158 3.33 -17.30 21.77
N ALA A 159 2.97 -18.45 21.20
CA ALA A 159 2.18 -19.46 21.90
C ALA A 159 3.02 -20.08 23.03
N THR A 160 2.75 -19.65 24.27
CA THR A 160 3.39 -20.16 25.49
C THR A 160 2.45 -21.02 26.33
N SER A 161 1.14 -20.92 26.10
CA SER A 161 0.08 -21.64 26.81
C SER A 161 -1.10 -21.90 25.84
N PRO A 162 -2.06 -22.79 26.16
CA PRO A 162 -3.26 -22.96 25.34
C PRO A 162 -4.15 -21.71 25.29
N ASN A 163 -4.09 -20.85 26.31
CA ASN A 163 -4.86 -19.60 26.40
C ASN A 163 -3.91 -18.41 26.32
N VAL A 164 -3.43 -18.10 25.11
CA VAL A 164 -2.42 -17.04 24.90
C VAL A 164 -3.03 -15.65 25.06
N PHE A 165 -4.15 -15.37 24.40
CA PHE A 165 -4.88 -14.11 24.48
C PHE A 165 -6.32 -14.27 23.98
N GLN A 166 -7.15 -13.25 24.23
CA GLN A 166 -8.54 -13.15 23.79
C GLN A 166 -8.76 -11.79 23.12
N PHE A 167 -9.49 -11.77 22.01
CA PHE A 167 -9.98 -10.51 21.44
C PHE A 167 -11.30 -10.11 22.09
N GLU A 168 -11.37 -8.88 22.58
CA GLU A 168 -12.62 -8.32 23.11
C GLU A 168 -13.03 -7.10 22.29
N LEU A 169 -14.16 -7.22 21.59
CA LEU A 169 -14.79 -6.12 20.88
C LEU A 169 -15.78 -5.42 21.81
N GLY A 170 -15.25 -4.84 22.89
CA GLY A 170 -16.02 -4.23 23.95
C GLY A 170 -16.50 -2.80 23.65
N ARG A 171 -17.24 -2.24 24.61
CA ARG A 171 -17.64 -0.83 24.60
C ARG A 171 -16.84 -0.06 25.64
N ILE A 172 -16.19 1.01 25.22
CA ILE A 172 -15.62 2.01 26.11
C ILE A 172 -16.63 3.15 26.28
N LYS A 173 -16.69 3.75 27.47
CA LYS A 173 -17.62 4.86 27.75
C LYS A 173 -17.37 6.02 26.79
N ASN A 174 -18.45 6.55 26.21
CA ASN A 174 -18.43 7.66 25.23
C ASN A 174 -17.68 7.38 23.91
N VAL A 175 -17.37 6.11 23.60
CA VAL A 175 -16.70 5.70 22.36
C VAL A 175 -17.58 4.70 21.61
N MET A 176 -17.60 4.78 20.28
CA MET A 176 -18.30 3.82 19.42
C MET A 176 -17.52 2.50 19.34
N PRO A 177 -18.18 1.33 19.36
CA PRO A 177 -17.49 0.05 19.22
C PRO A 177 -16.92 -0.12 17.81
N LEU A 178 -15.89 -0.98 17.68
CA LEU A 178 -15.24 -1.26 16.39
C LEU A 178 -16.25 -1.70 15.31
N SER A 179 -17.30 -2.44 15.71
CA SER A 179 -18.38 -2.89 14.81
C SER A 179 -19.08 -1.74 14.08
N ALA A 180 -19.23 -0.57 14.71
CA ALA A 180 -19.83 0.61 14.09
C ALA A 180 -18.92 1.26 13.04
N GLY A 181 -17.60 1.08 13.16
CA GLY A 181 -16.62 1.52 12.16
C GLY A 181 -16.52 0.59 10.96
N LEU A 182 -16.75 -0.71 11.15
CA LEU A 182 -16.59 -1.75 10.12
C LEU A 182 -17.79 -1.83 9.16
N PHE A 183 -19.02 -1.64 9.65
CA PHE A 183 -20.23 -1.85 8.86
C PHE A 183 -21.01 -0.56 8.67
N LYS A 184 -21.26 -0.18 7.41
CA LYS A 184 -22.03 1.03 7.07
C LYS A 184 -23.43 1.02 7.68
N SER A 185 -24.08 -0.15 7.80
CA SER A 185 -25.39 -0.31 8.42
C SER A 185 -25.37 -0.03 9.93
N GLU A 186 -24.27 -0.36 10.61
CA GLU A 186 -24.13 -0.25 12.08
C GLU A 186 -23.50 1.06 12.54
N ARG A 187 -23.27 2.02 11.63
CA ARG A 187 -22.52 3.25 11.93
C ARG A 187 -23.06 4.07 13.10
N LYS A 188 -24.37 3.99 13.37
CA LYS A 188 -25.04 4.68 14.47
C LYS A 188 -25.36 3.76 15.65
N ASN A 189 -25.00 2.49 15.59
CA ASN A 189 -25.31 1.51 16.62
C ASN A 189 -24.27 1.59 17.76
N PRO A 190 -24.65 2.00 18.98
CA PRO A 190 -23.72 2.06 20.10
C PRO A 190 -23.50 0.70 20.77
N VAL A 191 -24.25 -0.33 20.38
CA VAL A 191 -24.14 -1.69 20.93
C VAL A 191 -23.10 -2.47 20.13
N PRO A 192 -22.07 -3.05 20.79
CA PRO A 192 -21.11 -3.90 20.11
C PRO A 192 -21.77 -5.10 19.43
N GLN A 193 -21.34 -5.40 18.20
CA GLN A 193 -21.80 -6.55 17.42
C GLN A 193 -20.59 -7.37 16.98
N CYS A 194 -20.75 -8.70 16.91
CA CYS A 194 -19.76 -9.60 16.32
C CYS A 194 -20.37 -10.27 15.08
N PRO A 195 -20.43 -9.56 13.94
CA PRO A 195 -21.03 -10.11 12.74
C PRO A 195 -20.24 -11.32 12.24
N PRO A 196 -20.92 -12.32 11.65
CA PRO A 196 -20.32 -13.61 11.30
C PRO A 196 -19.22 -13.52 10.24
N ARG A 197 -19.06 -12.35 9.60
CA ARG A 197 -18.01 -12.06 8.63
C ARG A 197 -16.65 -11.78 9.28
N LEU A 198 -16.61 -11.49 10.58
CA LEU A 198 -15.37 -11.21 11.29
C LEU A 198 -14.70 -12.53 11.68
N HIS A 199 -13.54 -12.79 11.09
CA HIS A 199 -12.73 -13.97 11.36
C HIS A 199 -11.31 -13.56 11.71
N VAL A 200 -10.71 -14.29 12.65
CA VAL A 200 -9.27 -14.16 12.93
C VAL A 200 -8.52 -14.86 11.81
N GLN A 201 -7.72 -14.10 11.07
CA GLN A 201 -6.85 -14.63 10.03
C GLN A 201 -5.44 -14.85 10.59
N PHE A 202 -4.77 -15.88 10.07
CA PHE A 202 -3.39 -16.18 10.41
C PHE A 202 -2.50 -15.94 9.20
N LEU A 203 -1.27 -15.48 9.45
CA LEU A 203 -0.29 -15.32 8.38
C LEU A 203 0.15 -16.69 7.88
N THR A 204 -0.05 -16.93 6.59
CA THR A 204 0.45 -18.11 5.90
C THR A 204 1.86 -17.81 5.36
N PRO A 205 2.88 -18.63 5.66
CA PRO A 205 4.26 -18.36 5.25
C PRO A 205 4.45 -18.47 3.73
N VAL A 206 3.59 -19.23 3.05
CA VAL A 206 3.65 -19.47 1.61
C VAL A 206 2.26 -19.33 1.02
N LEU A 207 2.17 -18.64 -0.11
CA LEU A 207 0.97 -18.45 -0.90
C LEU A 207 1.24 -18.91 -2.33
N TRP A 208 0.24 -19.50 -2.97
CA TRP A 208 0.29 -19.81 -4.39
C TRP A 208 -0.10 -18.58 -5.20
N SER A 209 0.57 -18.37 -6.32
CA SER A 209 0.21 -17.33 -7.28
C SER A 209 0.47 -17.84 -8.69
N ARG A 210 -0.39 -17.43 -9.62
CA ARG A 210 -0.29 -17.84 -11.01
C ARG A 210 0.91 -17.15 -11.68
N VAL A 211 1.70 -17.94 -12.41
CA VAL A 211 2.77 -17.42 -13.26
C VAL A 211 2.17 -16.84 -14.57
N PRO A 212 2.51 -15.60 -14.97
CA PRO A 212 2.04 -15.04 -16.23
C PRO A 212 2.49 -15.84 -17.46
N ASN A 213 1.65 -15.92 -18.50
CA ASN A 213 1.98 -16.62 -19.75
C ASN A 213 3.07 -15.91 -20.57
N HIS A 214 3.20 -14.59 -20.41
CA HIS A 214 4.13 -13.76 -21.16
C HIS A 214 4.83 -12.78 -20.21
N PHE A 215 6.11 -12.54 -20.48
CA PHE A 215 6.96 -11.62 -19.72
C PHE A 215 7.45 -10.49 -20.60
N LEU A 216 7.64 -9.31 -20.00
CA LEU A 216 8.21 -8.16 -20.71
C LEU A 216 9.62 -8.50 -21.17
N LYS A 217 9.90 -8.22 -22.45
CA LYS A 217 11.25 -8.38 -23.01
C LYS A 217 12.03 -7.09 -22.79
N ILE A 218 13.02 -7.16 -21.92
CA ILE A 218 13.90 -6.04 -21.57
C ILE A 218 15.22 -6.24 -22.30
N SER A 219 15.65 -5.24 -23.07
CA SER A 219 17.00 -5.19 -23.63
C SER A 219 17.87 -4.23 -22.82
N THR A 220 19.03 -4.69 -22.37
CA THR A 220 20.03 -3.89 -21.66
C THR A 220 21.32 -3.84 -22.47
N SER A 221 21.89 -2.65 -22.65
CA SER A 221 23.16 -2.48 -23.36
C SER A 221 23.95 -1.29 -22.83
N ARG A 222 25.27 -1.42 -22.71
CA ARG A 222 26.15 -0.28 -22.42
C ARG A 222 26.27 0.58 -23.68
N VAL A 223 25.96 1.87 -23.56
CA VAL A 223 26.04 2.82 -24.68
C VAL A 223 27.47 3.33 -24.83
N ASN A 224 28.02 3.91 -23.77
CA ASN A 224 29.42 4.34 -23.61
C ASN A 224 29.65 4.81 -22.16
N ASP A 225 30.86 5.28 -21.85
CA ASP A 225 31.22 5.75 -20.51
C ASP A 225 30.46 7.00 -20.07
N ARG A 226 29.95 7.82 -20.99
CA ARG A 226 29.19 9.03 -20.64
C ARG A 226 27.70 8.76 -20.44
N HIS A 227 27.13 7.81 -21.16
CA HIS A 227 25.69 7.56 -21.22
C HIS A 227 25.27 6.29 -20.46
N GLY A 228 26.24 5.53 -19.94
CA GLY A 228 26.01 4.37 -19.08
C GLY A 228 25.23 3.28 -19.78
N TRP A 229 24.20 2.76 -19.09
CA TRP A 229 23.38 1.65 -19.54
C TRP A 229 22.03 2.12 -20.08
N LEU A 230 21.68 1.63 -21.26
CA LEU A 230 20.36 1.78 -21.85
C LEU A 230 19.50 0.58 -21.48
N VAL A 231 18.32 0.85 -20.93
CA VAL A 231 17.27 -0.14 -20.69
C VAL A 231 16.07 0.21 -21.57
N GLN A 232 15.64 -0.74 -22.41
CA GLN A 232 14.55 -0.51 -23.36
C GLN A 232 13.54 -1.67 -23.36
N CYS A 233 12.26 -1.32 -23.46
CA CYS A 233 11.14 -2.25 -23.62
C CYS A 233 10.33 -1.87 -24.86
N ASN A 234 10.26 -2.77 -25.85
CA ASN A 234 9.68 -2.47 -27.16
C ASN A 234 8.20 -2.82 -27.28
N LYS A 235 7.73 -3.83 -26.53
CA LYS A 235 6.36 -4.33 -26.64
C LYS A 235 5.67 -4.22 -25.27
N PRO A 236 4.56 -3.47 -25.15
CA PRO A 236 3.77 -3.49 -23.93
C PRO A 236 3.13 -4.86 -23.73
N LEU A 237 2.85 -5.20 -22.48
CA LEU A 237 2.00 -6.33 -22.11
C LEU A 237 0.84 -5.80 -21.27
N GLN A 238 -0.35 -6.29 -21.57
CA GLN A 238 -1.57 -5.99 -20.85
C GLN A 238 -2.08 -7.27 -20.19
N PHE A 239 -2.64 -7.13 -19.00
CA PHE A 239 -3.33 -8.20 -18.28
C PHE A 239 -4.51 -7.59 -17.54
N MET A 240 -5.49 -8.43 -17.22
CA MET A 240 -6.68 -8.02 -16.50
C MET A 240 -6.55 -8.46 -15.03
N SER A 241 -6.82 -7.54 -14.11
CA SER A 241 -6.80 -7.83 -12.68
C SER A 241 -8.09 -7.44 -12.00
N LEU A 242 -8.48 -8.21 -11.00
CA LEU A 242 -9.63 -7.97 -10.15
C LEU A 242 -9.16 -7.43 -8.81
N HIS A 243 -9.75 -6.31 -8.38
CA HIS A 243 -9.46 -5.71 -7.08
C HIS A 243 -10.45 -6.19 -6.03
N ILE A 244 -9.96 -6.68 -4.89
CA ILE A 244 -10.75 -7.04 -3.71
C ILE A 244 -10.68 -5.86 -2.72
N PRO A 245 -11.74 -5.04 -2.60
CA PRO A 245 -11.66 -3.79 -1.84
C PRO A 245 -11.49 -3.98 -0.34
N GLU A 246 -12.00 -5.09 0.20
CA GLU A 246 -12.00 -5.40 1.63
C GLU A 246 -10.60 -5.69 2.15
N GLU A 247 -9.82 -6.42 1.36
CA GLU A 247 -8.44 -6.77 1.66
C GLU A 247 -7.43 -5.82 1.02
N ASN A 248 -7.90 -4.86 0.20
CA ASN A 248 -7.07 -3.94 -0.56
C ASN A 248 -6.00 -4.64 -1.43
N ARG A 249 -6.32 -5.82 -1.97
CA ARG A 249 -5.44 -6.61 -2.86
C ARG A 249 -5.99 -6.69 -4.27
N SER A 250 -5.13 -7.01 -5.22
CA SER A 250 -5.52 -7.31 -6.60
C SER A 250 -5.03 -8.69 -7.00
N ILE A 251 -5.82 -9.39 -7.81
CA ILE A 251 -5.54 -10.75 -8.30
C ILE A 251 -5.64 -10.74 -9.82
N ASP A 252 -4.80 -11.52 -10.51
CA ASP A 252 -5.00 -11.78 -11.94
C ASP A 252 -6.34 -12.50 -12.16
N VAL A 253 -7.14 -12.03 -13.11
CA VAL A 253 -8.44 -12.66 -13.43
C VAL A 253 -8.29 -14.16 -13.76
N LEU A 254 -7.15 -14.55 -14.33
CA LEU A 254 -6.88 -15.94 -14.70
C LEU A 254 -6.57 -16.84 -13.50
N GLU A 255 -6.16 -16.27 -12.36
CA GLU A 255 -5.95 -17.00 -11.10
C GLU A 255 -7.28 -17.44 -10.48
N LEU A 256 -8.41 -16.86 -10.90
CA LEU A 256 -9.74 -17.29 -10.45
C LEU A 256 -10.05 -18.76 -10.77
N SER A 257 -9.41 -19.33 -11.79
CA SER A 257 -9.53 -20.76 -12.13
C SER A 257 -9.14 -21.69 -10.96
N GLU A 258 -8.22 -21.25 -10.11
CA GLU A 258 -7.77 -21.97 -8.91
C GLU A 258 -8.58 -21.58 -7.66
N GLN A 259 -9.20 -20.39 -7.65
CA GLN A 259 -10.00 -19.86 -6.53
C GLN A 259 -11.51 -19.94 -6.81
N LYS A 260 -12.07 -21.14 -6.72
CA LYS A 260 -13.48 -21.44 -7.08
C LYS A 260 -14.52 -20.58 -6.34
N ASP A 261 -14.28 -20.25 -5.06
CA ASP A 261 -15.23 -19.46 -4.28
C ASP A 261 -15.35 -18.02 -4.80
N ILE A 262 -14.20 -17.40 -5.11
CA ILE A 262 -14.15 -16.04 -5.66
C ILE A 262 -14.65 -16.04 -7.10
N LEU A 263 -14.30 -17.06 -7.90
CA LEU A 263 -14.83 -17.23 -9.25
C LEU A 263 -16.36 -17.31 -9.25
N LYS A 264 -16.95 -18.13 -8.37
CA LYS A 264 -18.40 -18.26 -8.23
C LYS A 264 -19.04 -16.94 -7.84
N PHE A 265 -18.45 -16.21 -6.88
CA PHE A 265 -18.93 -14.89 -6.48
C PHE A 265 -18.88 -13.88 -7.65
N HIS A 266 -17.77 -13.85 -8.39
CA HIS A 266 -17.60 -12.96 -9.54
C HIS A 266 -18.58 -13.29 -10.67
N TYR A 267 -18.79 -14.58 -10.97
CA TYR A 267 -19.79 -15.05 -11.93
C TYR A 267 -21.20 -14.55 -11.58
N HIS A 268 -21.61 -14.65 -10.32
CA HIS A 268 -22.92 -14.13 -9.88
C HIS A 268 -22.99 -12.59 -9.93
N THR A 269 -21.87 -11.90 -9.74
CA THR A 269 -21.79 -10.44 -9.91
C THR A 269 -22.04 -10.04 -11.37
N LEU A 270 -21.44 -10.74 -12.34
CA LEU A 270 -21.68 -10.51 -13.77
C LEU A 270 -23.12 -10.85 -14.17
N ARG A 271 -23.70 -11.92 -13.60
CA ARG A 271 -25.12 -12.23 -13.79
C ARG A 271 -26.03 -11.13 -13.26
N LEU A 272 -25.72 -10.57 -12.10
CA LEU A 272 -26.47 -9.43 -11.56
C LEU A 272 -26.40 -8.23 -12.50
N TYR A 273 -25.22 -7.90 -13.02
CA TYR A 273 -25.05 -6.82 -14.01
C TYR A 273 -25.89 -7.06 -15.27
N SER A 274 -25.89 -8.28 -15.81
CA SER A 274 -26.72 -8.63 -16.97
C SER A 274 -28.22 -8.48 -16.72
N ALA A 275 -28.68 -8.83 -15.51
CA ALA A 275 -30.10 -8.74 -15.15
C ALA A 275 -30.55 -7.29 -14.97
N ILE A 276 -29.71 -6.43 -14.39
CA ILE A 276 -30.05 -5.02 -14.13
C ILE A 276 -30.19 -4.22 -15.43
N CYS A 277 -29.40 -4.54 -16.45
CA CYS A 277 -29.40 -3.85 -17.74
C CYS A 277 -30.39 -4.43 -18.76
N ALA A 278 -31.09 -5.50 -18.41
CA ALA A 278 -32.07 -6.13 -19.30
C ALA A 278 -33.28 -5.22 -19.58
N LEU A 279 -34.07 -5.61 -20.60
CA LEU A 279 -35.37 -5.01 -20.91
C LEU A 279 -35.35 -3.51 -21.21
N GLY A 280 -34.28 -3.02 -21.85
CA GLY A 280 -34.19 -1.62 -22.31
C GLY A 280 -33.79 -0.61 -21.23
N ASN A 281 -33.20 -1.07 -20.12
CA ASN A 281 -32.74 -0.19 -19.03
C ASN A 281 -31.42 0.53 -19.36
N ASN A 282 -31.47 1.46 -20.30
CA ASN A 282 -30.29 2.20 -20.80
C ASN A 282 -29.63 3.08 -19.74
N ARG A 283 -30.42 3.60 -18.77
CA ARG A 283 -29.88 4.45 -17.71
C ARG A 283 -28.87 3.70 -16.84
N VAL A 284 -29.18 2.46 -16.45
CA VAL A 284 -28.26 1.67 -15.64
C VAL A 284 -27.15 1.06 -16.50
N ALA A 285 -27.43 0.73 -17.76
CA ALA A 285 -26.38 0.31 -18.70
C ALA A 285 -25.26 1.35 -18.82
N HIS A 286 -25.58 2.64 -18.95
CA HIS A 286 -24.57 3.70 -18.93
C HIS A 286 -23.80 3.79 -17.61
N ALA A 287 -24.45 3.55 -16.47
CA ALA A 287 -23.77 3.52 -15.17
C ALA A 287 -22.77 2.36 -15.07
N LEU A 288 -23.10 1.19 -15.63
CA LEU A 288 -22.19 0.03 -15.64
C LEU A 288 -20.93 0.26 -16.46
N CYS A 289 -20.94 1.12 -17.48
CA CYS A 289 -19.73 1.48 -18.24
C CYS A 289 -18.63 2.12 -17.37
N SER A 290 -18.97 2.63 -16.18
CA SER A 290 -17.98 3.12 -15.21
C SER A 290 -17.31 2.01 -14.39
N HIS A 291 -17.91 0.82 -14.36
CA HIS A 291 -17.41 -0.35 -13.65
C HIS A 291 -16.71 -1.35 -14.57
N VAL A 292 -17.24 -1.52 -15.78
CA VAL A 292 -16.67 -2.37 -16.83
C VAL A 292 -16.59 -1.54 -18.10
N ASP A 293 -15.38 -1.25 -18.54
CA ASP A 293 -15.15 -0.44 -19.74
C ASP A 293 -15.09 -1.30 -21.03
N GLU A 294 -15.16 -0.64 -22.18
CA GLU A 294 -15.13 -1.30 -23.49
C GLU A 294 -13.82 -2.08 -23.71
N ALA A 295 -12.68 -1.51 -23.31
CA ALA A 295 -11.37 -2.13 -23.49
C ALA A 295 -11.23 -3.43 -22.69
N GLN A 296 -11.75 -3.46 -21.46
CA GLN A 296 -11.80 -4.65 -20.62
C GLN A 296 -12.66 -5.75 -21.26
N LEU A 297 -13.84 -5.40 -21.79
CA LEU A 297 -14.70 -6.38 -22.46
C LEU A 297 -14.03 -6.97 -23.70
N LEU A 298 -13.46 -6.13 -24.56
CA LEU A 298 -12.74 -6.59 -25.76
C LEU A 298 -11.55 -7.48 -25.39
N GLN A 299 -10.77 -7.09 -24.38
CA GLN A 299 -9.66 -7.90 -23.87
C GLN A 299 -10.14 -9.25 -23.33
N ALA A 300 -11.28 -9.29 -22.64
CA ALA A 300 -11.86 -10.54 -22.13
C ALA A 300 -12.33 -11.47 -23.26
N ILE A 301 -12.90 -10.91 -24.34
CA ILE A 301 -13.34 -11.67 -25.52
C ILE A 301 -12.14 -12.27 -26.28
N GLU A 302 -11.05 -11.52 -26.43
CA GLU A 302 -9.84 -12.00 -27.13
C GLU A 302 -9.06 -13.04 -26.32
N ASN A 303 -9.22 -13.05 -25.00
CA ASN A 303 -8.44 -13.89 -24.10
C ASN A 303 -8.94 -15.35 -24.07
N LYS A 304 -8.15 -16.26 -24.65
CA LYS A 304 -8.44 -17.70 -24.74
C LYS A 304 -8.32 -18.47 -23.41
N TYR A 305 -7.80 -17.83 -22.37
CA TYR A 305 -7.52 -18.48 -21.08
C TYR A 305 -8.55 -18.16 -19.99
N MET A 306 -9.58 -17.36 -20.29
CA MET A 306 -10.63 -17.04 -19.32
C MET A 306 -11.35 -18.31 -18.85
N PRO A 307 -11.61 -18.48 -17.53
CA PRO A 307 -12.28 -19.64 -16.95
C PRO A 307 -13.78 -19.68 -17.19
#